data_AF-A0A6N9PCG5-F1
#
_entry.id   AF-A0A6N9PCG5-F1
#
_cell.length_a   1.000
_cell.length_b   1.000
_cell.length_c   1.000
_cell.angle_alpha   90.00
_cell.angle_beta   90.00
_cell.angle_gamma   90.00
#
_symmetry.space_group_name_H-M   'P 1'
#
loop_
_entity.id
_entity.type
_entity.pdbx_description
1 polymer ?
#
loop_
_entity_poly.entity_id
_entity_poly.type
_entity_poly.pdbx_seq_one_letter_code
_entity_poly.pdbx_strand_id
1 'polypeptide(L)' 'MAKPKIFVSFDFEKDRQYKYTLNMWNSNPNFEFTCDDRSPSEIQTESVSVVKNVYAYRFNSAGYKI' A
#
# COMPACT_ATOMS: atom_id res chain seq x y z
N MET A 1 10.88 9.33 17.53
CA MET A 1 10.62 7.92 17.13
C MET A 1 10.33 7.88 15.64
N ALA A 2 10.71 6.82 14.93
CA ALA A 2 10.36 6.67 13.52
C ALA A 2 8.83 6.52 13.39
N LYS A 3 8.22 7.21 12.42
CA LYS A 3 6.78 7.10 12.16
C LYS A 3 6.42 5.66 11.75
N PRO A 4 5.32 5.08 12.26
CA PRO A 4 4.86 3.78 11.81
C PRO A 4 4.56 3.80 10.30
N LYS A 5 4.92 2.71 9.63
CA LYS A 5 4.66 2.46 8.21
C LYS A 5 3.47 1.53 8.09
N ILE A 6 2.40 2.01 7.44
CA ILE A 6 1.16 1.26 7.30
C ILE A 6 0.97 0.87 5.84
N PHE A 7 0.81 -0.42 5.57
CA PHE A 7 0.40 -0.92 4.28
C PHE A 7 -1.08 -0.60 4.05
N VAL A 8 -1.38 -0.03 2.88
CA VAL A 8 -2.73 0.37 2.49
C VAL A 8 -3.14 -0.43 1.27
N SER A 9 -4.23 -1.20 1.39
CA SER A 9 -4.90 -1.82 0.25
C SER A 9 -6.19 -1.05 -0.06
N PHE A 10 -6.47 -0.81 -1.34
CA PHE A 10 -7.65 -0.05 -1.75
C PHE A 10 -8.13 -0.50 -3.13
N ASP A 11 -9.42 -0.32 -3.43
CA ASP A 11 -9.97 -0.47 -4.77
C ASP A 11 -9.63 0.79 -5.58
N PHE A 12 -8.84 0.67 -6.65
CA PHE A 12 -8.43 1.84 -7.43
C PHE A 12 -9.61 2.56 -8.10
N GLU A 13 -10.62 1.81 -8.55
CA GLU A 13 -11.75 2.41 -9.28
C GLU A 13 -12.63 3.23 -8.35
N LYS A 14 -12.87 2.72 -7.13
CA LYS A 14 -13.78 3.32 -6.16
C LYS A 14 -13.10 4.24 -5.16
N ASP A 15 -11.87 3.92 -4.75
CA ASP A 15 -11.24 4.47 -3.54
C ASP A 15 -9.98 5.32 -3.83
N ARG A 16 -9.63 5.56 -5.10
CA ARG A 16 -8.43 6.36 -5.44
C ARG A 16 -8.37 7.73 -4.76
N GLN A 17 -9.52 8.34 -4.47
CA GLN A 17 -9.57 9.63 -3.79
C GLN A 17 -9.06 9.53 -2.35
N TYR A 18 -9.43 8.47 -1.62
CA TYR A 18 -8.90 8.22 -0.27
C TYR A 18 -7.39 7.99 -0.30
N LYS A 19 -6.89 7.28 -1.32
CA LYS A 19 -5.45 7.11 -1.54
C LYS A 19 -4.74 8.45 -1.76
N TYR A 20 -5.31 9.36 -2.54
CA TYR A 20 -4.74 10.69 -2.74
C TYR A 20 -4.74 11.54 -1.45
N THR A 21 -5.81 11.45 -0.65
CA THR A 21 -5.86 12.09 0.68
C THR A 21 -4.77 11.54 1.62
N LEU A 22 -4.58 10.22 1.64
CA LEU A 22 -3.52 9.59 2.42
C LEU A 22 -2.13 10.03 1.98
N ASN A 23 -1.90 10.16 0.66
CA ASN A 23 -0.64 10.67 0.13
C ASN A 23 -0.41 12.14 0.54
N MET A 24 -1.45 12.98 0.51
CA MET A 24 -1.39 14.38 0.99
C MET A 24 -1.04 14.44 2.48
N TRP A 25 -1.67 13.63 3.32
CA TRP A 25 -1.34 13.55 4.75
C TRP A 25 0.08 13.05 4.99
N ASN A 26 0.55 12.08 4.20
CA ASN A 26 1.93 11.57 4.28
C ASN A 26 2.98 12.65 3.96
N SER A 27 2.64 13.65 3.14
CA SER A 27 3.50 14.82 2.88
C SER A 27 3.57 15.81 4.04
N ASN A 28 2.69 15.71 5.05
CA ASN A 28 2.73 16.57 6.23
C ASN A 28 3.72 16.01 7.27
N PRO A 29 4.79 16.77 7.63
CA PRO A 29 5.79 16.31 8.59
C PRO A 29 5.24 16.06 10.00
N ASN A 30 4.11 16.66 10.35
CA ASN A 30 3.45 16.47 11.65
C ASN A 30 2.48 15.28 11.68
N PHE A 31 2.22 14.63 10.54
CA PHE A 31 1.29 13.50 10.49
C PHE A 31 1.87 12.27 11.19
N GLU A 32 1.02 11.52 11.88
CA GLU A 32 1.45 10.54 12.89
C GLU A 32 1.96 9.21 12.30
N PHE A 33 1.61 8.90 11.06
CA PHE A 33 2.05 7.69 10.37
C PHE A 33 2.43 7.98 8.92
N THR A 34 3.03 6.98 8.27
CA THR A 34 3.39 7.06 6.84
C THR A 34 2.75 5.91 6.09
N CYS A 35 2.34 6.16 4.84
CA CYS A 35 1.82 5.12 3.98
C CYS A 35 2.96 4.35 3.31
N ASP A 36 3.00 3.04 3.54
CA ASP A 36 3.87 2.10 2.85
C ASP A 36 3.14 1.58 1.62
N ASP A 37 3.22 2.37 0.55
CA ASP A 37 2.63 1.99 -0.73
C ASP A 37 3.47 0.89 -1.39
N ARG A 38 2.99 -0.35 -1.24
CA ARG A 38 3.61 -1.52 -1.88
C ARG A 38 2.78 -2.01 -3.06
N SER A 39 1.94 -1.16 -3.66
CA SER A 39 1.23 -1.51 -4.88
C SER A 39 2.26 -1.96 -5.94
N PRO A 40 2.14 -3.18 -6.49
CA PRO A 40 3.05 -3.62 -7.52
C PRO A 40 2.81 -2.79 -8.79
N SER A 41 3.87 -2.50 -9.54
CA SER A 41 3.74 -2.24 -10.98
C SER A 41 3.17 -3.49 -11.67
N GLU A 42 2.71 -3.35 -12.91
CA GLU A 42 2.17 -4.47 -13.69
C GLU A 42 3.06 -5.72 -13.55
N ILE A 43 2.44 -6.82 -13.10
CA ILE A 43 3.14 -8.10 -12.94
C ILE A 43 3.08 -8.79 -14.30
N GLN A 44 4.21 -8.81 -15.00
CA GLN A 44 4.36 -9.37 -16.35
C GLN A 44 4.28 -10.91 -16.32
N THR A 45 3.07 -11.45 -16.12
CA THR A 45 2.82 -12.89 -16.06
C THR A 45 1.35 -13.21 -16.34
N GLU A 46 1.07 -14.32 -17.01
CA GLU A 46 -0.28 -14.87 -17.15
C GLU A 46 -0.65 -15.84 -16.02
N SER A 47 0.30 -16.17 -15.14
CA SER A 47 0.06 -17.11 -14.04
C SER A 47 -0.66 -16.44 -12.87
N VAL A 48 -1.93 -16.77 -12.68
CA VAL A 48 -2.74 -16.33 -11.53
C VAL A 48 -2.06 -16.66 -10.20
N SER A 49 -1.39 -17.81 -10.10
CA SER A 49 -0.68 -18.24 -8.89
C SER A 49 0.51 -17.32 -8.56
N VAL A 50 1.25 -16.89 -9.58
CA VAL A 50 2.37 -15.94 -9.40
C VAL A 50 1.84 -14.59 -8.93
N VAL A 51 0.78 -14.09 -9.55
CA VAL A 51 0.11 -12.84 -9.13
C VAL A 51 -0.29 -12.92 -7.65
N LYS A 52 -0.99 -13.99 -7.24
CA LYS A 52 -1.40 -14.19 -5.84
C LYS A 52 -0.22 -14.23 -4.87
N ASN A 53 0.86 -14.91 -5.22
CA ASN A 53 2.05 -15.00 -4.38
C ASN A 53 2.74 -13.65 -4.18
N VAL A 54 2.81 -12.81 -5.22
CA VAL A 54 3.39 -11.46 -5.11
C VAL A 54 2.60 -10.59 -4.13
N TYR A 55 1.27 -10.60 -4.22
CA TYR A 55 0.42 -9.86 -3.27
C TYR A 55 0.53 -10.40 -1.85
N ALA A 56 0.49 -11.73 -1.67
CA ALA A 56 0.62 -12.36 -0.35
C ALA A 56 1.96 -12.02 0.32
N TYR A 57 3.06 -12.06 -0.43
CA TYR A 57 4.38 -11.68 0.07
C TYR A 57 4.43 -10.22 0.55
N ARG A 58 3.86 -9.29 -0.24
CA ARG A 58 3.85 -7.85 0.10
C ARG A 58 2.99 -7.56 1.33
N PHE A 59 1.84 -8.23 1.46
CA PHE A 59 0.97 -8.10 2.62
C PHE A 59 1.60 -8.67 3.89
N ASN A 60 2.27 -9.83 3.81
CA ASN A 60 2.89 -10.49 4.96
C ASN A 60 4.15 -9.78 5.45
N SER A 61 4.85 -9.07 4.57
CA SER A 61 6.03 -8.28 4.92
C SER A 61 5.72 -6.91 5.53
N ALA A 62 4.44 -6.55 5.71
CA ALA A 62 4.01 -5.27 6.30
C ALA A 62 3.79 -5.39 7.81
N GLY A 63 4.25 -4.39 8.57
CA GLY A 63 4.12 -4.34 10.03
C GLY A 63 2.72 -3.95 10.51
N TYR A 64 2.13 -2.90 9.92
CA TYR A 64 0.77 -2.44 10.19
C TYR A 64 -0.02 -2.40 8.88
N LYS A 65 -1.32 -2.71 8.91
CA LYS A 65 -2.14 -2.96 7.72
C LYS A 65 -3.52 -2.33 7.91
N ILE A 66 -3.98 -1.60 6.89
CA ILE A 66 -5.33 -1.03 6.78
C ILE A 66 -5.87 -1.22 5.36
#